data_AF-A0A3M5G1K6-F1
#
_entry.id   AF-A0A3M5G1K6-F1
#
_cell.length_a   1.000
_cell.length_b   1.000
_cell.length_c   1.000
_cell.angle_alpha   90.00
_cell.angle_beta   90.00
_cell.angle_gamma   90.00
#
_symmetry.space_group_name_H-M   'P 1'
#
loop_
_entity.id
_entity.type
_entity.pdbx_description
1 polymer ?
#
loop_
_entity_poly.entity_id
_entity_poly.type
_entity_poly.pdbx_seq_one_letter_code
_entity_poly.pdbx_strand_id
1 'polypeptide(L)'
;MQPLRGYQETIDGLRRKLYLGFGAALAVLLGLLWMGLTWGLRALRGLSQELDQVEAGVRDSLSEEHPSELLRLTDSLNRLLRSEREQRIRYRDSLDDLAHSLKTPLAVLQGVSENIAKRTEDVEQAWVLQSQIERMSQQIGYQLQRASLRKSGLVRHHVMLRPVVESLCNTLDKVYRDKQVKATLDLPEHCQVHMEEGALLEMLGNLLENAYRLCLSEVRVSFTRSADGDELCVEDDGPGVPQSQRARILERGERLDRQNPGQGIGLAVVKDIIESYGAQLTLGDSPLGGAAFRIHFLAQ
;
A
#
# COMPACT_ATOMS: atom_id res chain seq x y z
N MET A 1 95.10 -0.75 -3.04
CA MET A 1 93.68 -0.63 -2.63
C MET A 1 92.84 0.12 -3.67
N GLN A 2 92.90 -0.22 -4.96
CA GLN A 2 92.10 0.41 -6.03
C GLN A 2 91.00 -0.47 -6.69
N PRO A 3 90.88 -1.80 -6.51
CA PRO A 3 89.83 -2.57 -7.18
C PRO A 3 88.44 -2.48 -6.50
N LEU A 4 88.34 -1.94 -5.28
CA LEU A 4 87.09 -1.94 -4.51
C LEU A 4 86.12 -0.79 -4.87
N ARG A 5 86.61 0.37 -5.33
CA ARG A 5 85.76 1.53 -5.66
C ARG A 5 84.92 1.32 -6.93
N GLY A 6 85.49 0.76 -7.99
CA GLY A 6 84.74 0.44 -9.22
C GLY A 6 83.69 -0.66 -9.01
N TYR A 7 83.90 -1.53 -8.02
CA TYR A 7 82.92 -2.55 -7.63
C TYR A 7 81.74 -1.94 -6.84
N GLN A 8 81.98 -0.91 -6.02
CA GLN A 8 80.92 -0.22 -5.28
C GLN A 8 80.02 0.62 -6.20
N GLU A 9 80.59 1.34 -7.18
CA GLU A 9 79.80 2.13 -8.13
C GLU A 9 78.89 1.27 -9.02
N THR A 10 79.36 0.10 -9.44
CA THR A 10 78.54 -0.84 -10.21
C THR A 10 77.41 -1.46 -9.38
N ILE A 11 77.68 -1.79 -8.10
CA ILE A 11 76.66 -2.29 -7.16
C ILE A 11 75.60 -1.22 -6.87
N ASP A 12 75.97 0.03 -6.64
CA ASP A 12 75.01 1.11 -6.36
C ASP A 12 74.14 1.44 -7.58
N GLY A 13 74.72 1.40 -8.78
CA GLY A 13 73.98 1.53 -10.04
C GLY A 13 72.96 0.41 -10.25
N LEU A 14 73.33 -0.84 -9.93
CA LEU A 14 72.43 -2.00 -9.94
C LEU A 14 71.32 -1.87 -8.90
N ARG A 15 71.67 -1.49 -7.67
CA ARG A 15 70.72 -1.32 -6.56
C ARG A 15 69.67 -0.25 -6.85
N ARG A 16 70.07 0.89 -7.43
CA ARG A 16 69.13 1.95 -7.85
C ARG A 16 68.18 1.48 -8.94
N LYS A 17 68.67 0.77 -9.95
CA LYS A 17 67.83 0.19 -11.02
C LYS A 17 66.84 -0.83 -10.46
N LEU A 18 67.27 -1.67 -9.53
CA LEU A 18 66.40 -2.64 -8.85
C LEU A 18 65.31 -1.94 -8.04
N TYR A 19 65.64 -0.94 -7.22
CA TYR A 19 64.63 -0.21 -6.44
C TYR A 19 63.63 0.55 -7.32
N LEU A 20 64.08 1.18 -8.41
CA LEU A 20 63.17 1.83 -9.35
C LEU A 20 62.27 0.80 -10.05
N GLY A 21 62.82 -0.34 -10.46
CA GLY A 21 62.05 -1.44 -11.06
C GLY A 21 61.01 -2.01 -10.11
N PHE A 22 61.40 -2.34 -8.87
CA PHE A 22 60.48 -2.85 -7.85
C PHE A 22 59.45 -1.80 -7.42
N GLY A 23 59.84 -0.54 -7.31
CA GLY A 23 58.93 0.56 -6.98
C GLY A 23 57.88 0.76 -8.08
N ALA A 24 58.28 0.75 -9.36
CA ALA A 24 57.36 0.83 -10.48
C ALA A 24 56.41 -0.38 -10.53
N ALA A 25 56.94 -1.60 -10.35
CA ALA A 25 56.13 -2.81 -10.31
C ALA A 25 55.11 -2.79 -9.16
N LEU A 26 55.52 -2.32 -7.97
CA LEU A 26 54.64 -2.18 -6.81
C LEU A 26 53.54 -1.12 -7.07
N ALA A 27 53.89 0.01 -7.68
CA ALA A 27 52.92 1.06 -8.01
C ALA A 27 51.87 0.55 -9.02
N VAL A 28 52.30 -0.18 -10.05
CA VAL A 28 51.38 -0.81 -11.02
C VAL A 28 50.47 -1.83 -10.32
N LEU A 29 51.02 -2.67 -9.45
CA LEU A 29 50.25 -3.66 -8.71
C LEU A 29 49.22 -3.02 -7.77
N LEU A 30 49.59 -1.97 -7.05
CA LEU A 30 48.67 -1.20 -6.22
C LEU A 30 47.58 -0.51 -7.04
N GLY A 31 47.92 0.02 -8.21
CA GLY A 31 46.96 0.61 -9.15
C GLY A 31 45.94 -0.41 -9.65
N LEU A 32 46.38 -1.61 -10.01
CA LEU A 32 45.50 -2.71 -10.42
C LEU A 32 44.60 -3.18 -9.27
N LEU A 33 45.13 -3.31 -8.06
CA LEU A 33 44.35 -3.66 -6.86
C LEU A 33 43.30 -2.60 -6.54
N TRP A 34 43.68 -1.32 -6.59
CA TRP A 34 42.75 -0.20 -6.38
C TRP A 34 41.64 -0.19 -7.43
N MET A 35 41.98 -0.42 -8.70
CA MET A 35 41.01 -0.49 -9.79
C MET A 35 40.04 -1.66 -9.58
N GLY A 36 40.53 -2.85 -9.25
CA GLY A 36 39.69 -4.02 -8.95
C GLY A 36 38.75 -3.79 -7.76
N LEU A 37 39.27 -3.22 -6.67
CA LEU A 37 38.48 -2.96 -5.45
C LEU A 37 37.38 -1.92 -5.69
N THR A 38 37.73 -0.82 -6.37
CA THR A 38 36.76 0.24 -6.69
C THR A 38 35.70 -0.24 -7.67
N TRP A 39 36.04 -1.12 -8.60
CA TRP A 39 35.07 -1.70 -9.53
C TRP A 39 34.11 -2.67 -8.81
N GLY A 40 34.63 -3.56 -7.97
CA GLY A 40 33.80 -4.48 -7.17
C GLY A 40 32.86 -3.77 -6.20
N LEU A 41 33.34 -2.74 -5.48
CA LEU A 41 32.52 -1.95 -4.57
C LEU A 41 31.47 -1.09 -5.29
N ARG A 42 31.69 -0.72 -6.55
CA ARG A 42 30.68 -0.03 -7.37
C ARG A 42 29.58 -1.00 -7.81
N ALA A 43 29.93 -2.20 -8.26
CA ALA A 43 28.96 -3.22 -8.64
C ALA A 43 28.04 -3.61 -7.47
N LEU A 44 28.60 -3.80 -6.27
CA LEU A 44 27.82 -4.07 -5.05
C LEU A 44 26.86 -2.93 -4.69
N ARG A 45 27.29 -1.67 -4.82
CA ARG A 45 26.42 -0.50 -4.60
C ARG A 45 25.29 -0.43 -5.63
N GLY A 46 25.58 -0.76 -6.89
CA GLY A 46 24.57 -0.88 -7.94
C GLY A 46 23.52 -1.93 -7.60
N LEU A 47 23.94 -3.12 -7.17
CA LEU A 47 23.01 -4.18 -6.74
C LEU A 47 22.15 -3.77 -5.54
N SER A 48 22.73 -3.08 -4.56
CA SER A 48 21.97 -2.54 -3.41
C SER A 48 20.92 -1.53 -3.87
N GLN A 49 21.27 -0.62 -4.78
CA GLN A 49 20.33 0.36 -5.32
C GLN A 49 19.22 -0.31 -6.16
N GLU A 50 19.54 -1.35 -6.92
CA GLU A 50 18.54 -2.13 -7.63
C GLU A 50 17.59 -2.85 -6.67
N LEU A 51 18.12 -3.37 -5.56
CA LEU A 51 17.29 -3.99 -4.52
C LEU A 51 16.36 -2.97 -3.85
N ASP A 52 16.88 -1.78 -3.54
CA ASP A 52 16.08 -0.66 -3.00
C ASP A 52 14.98 -0.23 -3.99
N GLN A 53 15.27 -0.23 -5.30
CA GLN A 53 14.30 0.06 -6.35
C GLN A 53 13.24 -1.02 -6.52
N VAL A 54 13.63 -2.29 -6.36
CA VAL A 54 12.69 -3.42 -6.34
C VAL A 54 11.79 -3.30 -5.11
N GLU A 55 12.35 -3.04 -3.92
CA GLU A 55 11.58 -2.80 -2.69
C GLU A 55 10.63 -1.59 -2.84
N ALA A 56 11.09 -0.54 -3.53
CA ALA A 56 10.30 0.63 -3.86
C ALA A 56 9.29 0.42 -4.99
N GLY A 57 9.17 -0.78 -5.59
CA GLY A 57 8.23 -1.07 -6.68
C GLY A 57 8.51 -0.36 -8.01
N VAL A 58 9.68 0.27 -8.16
CA VAL A 58 10.10 0.94 -9.39
C VAL A 58 10.52 -0.09 -10.44
N ARG A 59 10.96 -1.28 -10.00
CA ARG A 59 11.49 -2.32 -10.86
C ARG A 59 10.99 -3.71 -10.44
N ASP A 60 10.72 -4.56 -11.43
CA ASP A 60 10.22 -5.91 -11.19
C ASP A 60 11.31 -6.93 -10.86
N SER A 61 12.56 -6.70 -11.25
CA SER A 61 13.67 -7.65 -11.06
C SER A 61 15.02 -6.93 -11.04
N LEU A 62 16.03 -7.60 -10.48
CA LEU A 62 17.43 -7.17 -10.52
C LEU A 62 17.99 -7.35 -11.95
N SER A 63 18.90 -6.48 -12.39
CA SER A 63 19.52 -6.54 -13.73
C SER A 63 20.33 -7.81 -13.94
N GLU A 64 20.48 -8.26 -15.18
CA GLU A 64 21.42 -9.33 -15.56
C GLU A 64 22.84 -8.80 -15.86
N GLU A 65 23.03 -7.48 -15.83
CA GLU A 65 24.31 -6.81 -16.14
C GLU A 65 25.24 -6.72 -14.92
N HIS A 66 25.56 -7.88 -14.33
CA HIS A 66 26.49 -7.98 -13.18
C HIS A 66 27.69 -8.87 -13.50
N PRO A 67 28.83 -8.70 -12.80
CA PRO A 67 29.97 -9.62 -12.89
C PRO A 67 29.53 -11.06 -12.65
N SER A 68 30.23 -12.03 -13.26
CA SER A 68 29.86 -13.45 -13.19
C SER A 68 29.80 -13.99 -11.75
N GLU A 69 30.55 -13.39 -10.83
CA GLU A 69 30.50 -13.69 -9.41
C GLU A 69 29.16 -13.30 -8.75
N LEU A 70 28.52 -12.24 -9.24
CA LEU A 70 27.24 -11.73 -8.73
C LEU A 70 26.03 -12.29 -9.48
N LEU A 71 26.18 -12.70 -10.74
CA LEU A 71 25.08 -13.28 -11.55
C LEU A 71 24.34 -14.39 -10.81
N ARG A 72 25.06 -15.31 -10.16
CA ARG A 72 24.45 -16.42 -9.41
C ARG A 72 23.62 -15.95 -8.21
N LEU A 73 24.05 -14.88 -7.56
CA LEU A 73 23.33 -14.28 -6.44
C LEU A 73 22.08 -13.55 -6.95
N THR A 74 22.22 -12.73 -7.98
CA THR A 74 21.13 -12.03 -8.65
C THR A 74 20.06 -13.01 -9.12
N ASP A 75 20.42 -14.12 -9.75
CA ASP A 75 19.48 -15.17 -10.16
C ASP A 75 18.76 -15.82 -8.98
N SER A 76 19.47 -16.06 -7.88
CA SER A 76 18.89 -16.64 -6.68
C SER A 76 17.89 -15.68 -6.03
N LEU A 77 18.21 -14.38 -5.98
CA LEU A 77 17.31 -13.33 -5.52
C LEU A 77 16.10 -13.17 -6.44
N ASN A 78 16.30 -13.11 -7.75
CA ASN A 78 15.21 -13.05 -8.73
C ASN A 78 14.29 -14.28 -8.66
N ARG A 79 14.82 -15.47 -8.36
CA ARG A 79 14.01 -16.67 -8.09
C ARG A 79 13.20 -16.55 -6.81
N LEU A 80 13.81 -16.04 -5.73
CA LEU A 80 13.11 -15.80 -4.47
C LEU A 80 11.98 -14.79 -4.65
N LEU A 81 12.26 -13.66 -5.31
CA LEU A 81 11.27 -12.61 -5.62
C LEU A 81 10.10 -13.18 -6.43
N ARG A 82 10.37 -13.98 -7.46
CA ARG A 82 9.32 -14.65 -8.24
C ARG A 82 8.49 -15.62 -7.38
N SER A 83 9.15 -16.48 -6.60
CA SER A 83 8.48 -17.43 -5.71
C SER A 83 7.58 -16.74 -4.68
N GLU A 84 8.03 -15.60 -4.15
CA GLU A 84 7.30 -14.80 -3.18
C GLU A 84 6.04 -14.20 -3.80
N ARG A 85 6.18 -13.59 -4.99
CA ARG A 85 5.04 -13.05 -5.75
C ARG A 85 4.02 -14.12 -6.10
N GLU A 86 4.47 -15.27 -6.61
CA GLU A 86 3.58 -16.39 -6.92
C GLU A 86 2.86 -16.91 -5.67
N GLN A 87 3.55 -16.99 -4.53
CA GLN A 87 2.94 -17.41 -3.28
C GLN A 87 1.90 -16.39 -2.79
N ARG A 88 2.14 -15.09 -2.98
CA ARG A 88 1.15 -14.04 -2.68
C ARG A 88 -0.07 -14.12 -3.58
N ILE A 89 0.11 -14.30 -4.89
CA ILE A 89 -1.00 -14.44 -5.84
C ILE A 89 -1.87 -15.64 -5.44
N ARG A 90 -1.24 -16.82 -5.24
CA ARG A 90 -1.97 -18.02 -4.78
C ARG A 90 -2.69 -17.81 -3.45
N TYR A 91 -2.08 -17.06 -2.52
CA TYR A 91 -2.71 -16.73 -1.25
C TYR A 91 -3.93 -15.84 -1.44
N ARG A 92 -3.85 -14.80 -2.28
CA ARG A 92 -5.00 -13.95 -2.64
C ARG A 92 -6.12 -14.76 -3.31
N ASP A 93 -5.79 -15.56 -4.33
CA ASP A 93 -6.77 -16.39 -5.03
C ASP A 93 -7.49 -17.35 -4.05
N SER A 94 -6.73 -17.96 -3.13
CA SER A 94 -7.29 -18.84 -2.09
C SER A 94 -8.22 -18.09 -1.13
N LEU A 95 -7.90 -16.84 -0.79
CA LEU A 95 -8.76 -16.01 0.05
C LEU A 95 -10.04 -15.60 -0.68
N ASP A 96 -9.96 -15.28 -1.97
CA ASP A 96 -11.12 -14.93 -2.79
C ASP A 96 -12.05 -16.15 -2.96
N ASP A 97 -11.49 -17.34 -3.17
CA ASP A 97 -12.24 -18.60 -3.21
C ASP A 97 -12.91 -18.91 -1.86
N LEU A 98 -12.21 -18.66 -0.74
CA LEU A 98 -12.79 -18.76 0.60
C LEU A 98 -13.92 -17.73 0.81
N ALA A 99 -13.76 -16.51 0.30
CA ALA A 99 -14.80 -15.48 0.37
C ALA A 99 -16.06 -15.93 -0.35
N HIS A 100 -15.91 -16.46 -1.56
CA HIS A 100 -17.02 -16.90 -2.39
C HIS A 100 -17.72 -18.12 -1.79
N SER A 101 -16.95 -19.11 -1.32
CA SER A 101 -17.48 -20.32 -0.69
C SER A 101 -18.17 -20.08 0.65
N LEU A 102 -17.84 -18.98 1.35
CA LEU A 102 -18.52 -18.57 2.59
C LEU A 102 -19.73 -17.65 2.33
N LYS A 103 -19.67 -16.74 1.34
CA LYS A 103 -20.81 -15.87 0.96
C LYS A 103 -22.04 -16.68 0.55
N THR A 104 -21.84 -17.78 -0.16
CA THR A 104 -22.93 -18.63 -0.67
C THR A 104 -23.80 -19.26 0.43
N PRO A 105 -23.25 -19.99 1.42
CA PRO A 105 -24.05 -20.53 2.52
C PRO A 105 -24.63 -19.43 3.41
N LEU A 106 -23.94 -18.30 3.58
CA LEU A 106 -24.46 -17.14 4.30
C LEU A 106 -25.70 -16.54 3.61
N ALA A 107 -25.68 -16.39 2.28
CA ALA A 107 -26.83 -15.92 1.51
C ALA A 107 -28.03 -16.90 1.61
N VAL A 108 -27.77 -18.22 1.60
CA VAL A 108 -28.80 -19.24 1.82
C VAL A 108 -29.41 -19.11 3.21
N LEU A 109 -28.58 -18.97 4.25
CA LEU A 109 -29.05 -18.77 5.62
C LEU A 109 -29.87 -17.48 5.76
N GLN A 110 -29.46 -16.40 5.09
CA GLN A 110 -30.18 -15.13 5.06
C GLN A 110 -31.57 -15.29 4.43
N GLY A 111 -31.67 -15.99 3.29
CA GLY A 111 -32.94 -16.28 2.62
C GLY A 111 -33.87 -17.22 3.42
N VAL A 112 -33.31 -18.18 4.16
CA VAL A 112 -34.10 -19.03 5.08
C VAL A 112 -34.62 -18.18 6.25
N SER A 113 -33.81 -17.30 6.80
CA SER A 113 -34.20 -16.38 7.88
C SER A 113 -35.32 -15.43 7.45
N GLU A 114 -35.24 -14.85 6.26
CA GLU A 114 -36.29 -13.98 5.69
C GLU A 114 -37.62 -14.73 5.47
N ASN A 115 -37.56 -16.00 5.11
CA ASN A 115 -38.76 -16.84 4.97
C ASN A 115 -39.39 -17.20 6.32
N ILE A 116 -38.59 -17.33 7.38
CA ILE A 116 -39.09 -17.54 8.75
C ILE A 116 -39.71 -16.24 9.29
N ALA A 117 -39.11 -15.07 9.01
CA ALA A 117 -39.64 -13.76 9.41
C ALA A 117 -41.04 -13.45 8.84
N LYS A 118 -41.42 -14.09 7.71
CA LYS A 118 -42.76 -13.99 7.12
C LYS A 118 -43.82 -14.81 7.85
N ARG A 119 -43.45 -15.71 8.77
CA ARG A 119 -44.37 -16.48 9.60
C ARG A 119 -44.53 -15.78 10.95
N THR A 120 -45.76 -15.38 11.28
CA THR A 120 -46.11 -14.43 12.36
C THR A 120 -45.75 -14.88 13.78
N GLU A 121 -45.38 -16.15 14.00
CA GLU A 121 -45.10 -16.71 15.33
C GLU A 121 -43.62 -16.61 15.77
N ASP A 122 -42.66 -16.40 14.86
CA ASP A 122 -41.20 -16.45 15.18
C ASP A 122 -40.39 -15.23 14.68
N VAL A 123 -41.05 -14.08 14.53
CA VAL A 123 -40.43 -12.85 13.97
C VAL A 123 -39.18 -12.41 14.75
N GLU A 124 -39.18 -12.56 16.08
CA GLU A 124 -38.06 -12.15 16.93
C GLU A 124 -36.83 -13.06 16.76
N GLN A 125 -37.06 -14.37 16.61
CA GLN A 125 -36.00 -15.37 16.42
C GLN A 125 -35.41 -15.31 15.01
N ALA A 126 -36.25 -15.04 14.00
CA ALA A 126 -35.81 -14.77 12.63
C ALA A 126 -34.95 -13.50 12.55
N TRP A 127 -35.28 -12.46 13.31
CA TRP A 127 -34.49 -11.23 13.33
C TRP A 127 -33.12 -11.44 14.00
N VAL A 128 -33.08 -12.19 15.12
CA VAL A 128 -31.83 -12.57 15.77
C VAL A 128 -30.95 -13.41 14.84
N LEU A 129 -31.52 -14.42 14.17
CA LEU A 129 -30.77 -15.28 13.25
C LEU A 129 -30.19 -14.47 12.07
N GLN A 130 -31.00 -13.61 11.46
CA GLN A 130 -30.57 -12.72 10.37
C GLN A 130 -29.43 -11.80 10.81
N SER A 131 -29.51 -11.24 12.02
CA SER A 131 -28.45 -10.41 12.59
C SER A 131 -27.14 -11.18 12.84
N GLN A 132 -27.20 -12.47 13.20
CA GLN A 132 -26.01 -13.28 13.41
C GLN A 132 -25.37 -13.72 12.09
N ILE A 133 -26.18 -14.10 11.10
CA ILE A 133 -25.72 -14.43 9.74
C ILE A 133 -25.02 -13.22 9.13
N GLU A 134 -25.64 -12.03 9.25
CA GLU A 134 -25.04 -10.81 8.76
C GLU A 134 -23.70 -10.52 9.46
N ARG A 135 -23.64 -10.61 10.80
CA ARG A 135 -22.37 -10.47 11.55
C ARG A 135 -21.29 -11.46 11.13
N MET A 136 -21.64 -12.70 10.82
CA MET A 136 -20.68 -13.70 10.34
C MET A 136 -20.17 -13.37 8.93
N SER A 137 -21.06 -13.01 8.00
CA SER A 137 -20.70 -12.57 6.65
C SER A 137 -19.75 -11.37 6.68
N GLN A 138 -20.08 -10.44 7.57
CA GLN A 138 -19.32 -9.25 7.87
C GLN A 138 -17.92 -9.54 8.43
N GLN A 139 -17.81 -10.42 9.44
CA GLN A 139 -16.53 -10.83 10.02
C GLN A 139 -15.66 -11.59 9.01
N ILE A 140 -16.27 -12.46 8.20
CA ILE A 140 -15.56 -13.23 7.17
C ILE A 140 -15.02 -12.29 6.09
N GLY A 141 -15.86 -11.40 5.56
CA GLY A 141 -15.43 -10.40 4.59
C GLY A 141 -14.27 -9.58 5.12
N TYR A 142 -14.39 -9.06 6.34
CA TYR A 142 -13.34 -8.30 7.01
C TYR A 142 -12.03 -9.10 7.21
N GLN A 143 -12.08 -10.36 7.64
CA GLN A 143 -10.87 -11.16 7.86
C GLN A 143 -10.17 -11.55 6.54
N LEU A 144 -10.93 -11.87 5.50
CA LEU A 144 -10.38 -12.18 4.18
C LEU A 144 -9.75 -10.95 3.54
N GLN A 145 -10.41 -9.81 3.68
CA GLN A 145 -9.89 -8.54 3.20
C GLN A 145 -8.63 -8.12 3.97
N ARG A 146 -8.62 -8.23 5.31
CA ARG A 146 -7.43 -7.98 6.14
C ARG A 146 -6.26 -8.90 5.81
N ALA A 147 -6.55 -10.14 5.42
CA ALA A 147 -5.52 -11.08 4.96
C ALA A 147 -4.98 -10.70 3.56
N SER A 148 -5.82 -10.17 2.68
CA SER A 148 -5.45 -9.66 1.35
C SER A 148 -4.65 -8.35 1.40
N LEU A 149 -5.00 -7.45 2.33
CA LEU A 149 -4.39 -6.12 2.52
C LEU A 149 -3.04 -6.15 3.27
N ARG A 150 -2.58 -7.31 3.74
CA ARG A 150 -1.32 -7.41 4.48
C ARG A 150 -0.15 -7.06 3.56
N LYS A 151 0.45 -5.87 3.78
CA LYS A 151 1.65 -5.29 3.14
C LYS A 151 2.23 -6.19 2.05
N SER A 152 1.96 -5.84 0.79
CA SER A 152 2.88 -6.10 -0.31
C SER A 152 4.16 -5.32 0.00
N GLY A 153 5.00 -5.86 0.88
CA GLY A 153 6.19 -5.17 1.41
C GLY A 153 7.31 -5.01 0.38
N LEU A 154 6.99 -5.12 -0.92
CA LEU A 154 7.95 -5.19 -2.01
C LEU A 154 7.54 -4.41 -3.26
N VAL A 155 6.38 -3.74 -3.32
CA VAL A 155 5.99 -2.92 -4.49
C VAL A 155 5.24 -1.66 -4.05
N ARG A 156 5.87 -0.48 -4.14
CA ARG A 156 5.14 0.79 -3.97
C ARG A 156 4.35 1.08 -5.24
N HIS A 157 3.03 1.00 -5.15
CA HIS A 157 2.13 1.34 -6.24
C HIS A 157 1.81 2.84 -6.19
N HIS A 158 1.76 3.47 -7.37
CA HIS A 158 1.30 4.84 -7.54
C HIS A 158 0.02 4.83 -8.37
N VAL A 159 -1.05 5.40 -7.82
CA VAL A 159 -2.35 5.43 -8.51
C VAL A 159 -2.79 6.88 -8.67
N MET A 160 -3.21 7.23 -9.89
CA MET A 160 -3.84 8.52 -10.18
C MET A 160 -5.20 8.57 -9.48
N LEU A 161 -5.39 9.55 -8.60
CA LEU A 161 -6.58 9.62 -7.75
C LEU A 161 -7.83 10.00 -8.56
N ARG A 162 -7.69 10.94 -9.51
CA ARG A 162 -8.79 11.50 -10.28
C ARG A 162 -9.64 10.44 -11.03
N PRO A 163 -9.06 9.54 -11.87
CA PRO A 163 -9.85 8.52 -12.57
C PRO A 163 -10.63 7.61 -11.64
N VAL A 164 -10.05 7.26 -10.49
CA VAL A 164 -10.66 6.38 -9.49
C VAL A 164 -11.86 7.06 -8.84
N VAL A 165 -11.69 8.30 -8.39
CA VAL A 165 -12.77 9.08 -7.76
C VAL A 165 -13.90 9.35 -8.76
N GLU A 166 -13.58 9.73 -10.00
CA GLU A 166 -14.58 9.95 -11.05
C GLU A 166 -15.39 8.68 -11.35
N SER A 167 -14.72 7.52 -11.45
CA SER A 167 -15.39 6.23 -11.66
C SER A 167 -16.37 5.89 -10.52
N LEU A 168 -15.94 6.10 -9.27
CA LEU A 168 -16.77 5.84 -8.08
C LEU A 168 -17.97 6.81 -8.00
N CYS A 169 -17.75 8.11 -8.19
CA CYS A 169 -18.82 9.10 -8.23
C CYS A 169 -19.84 8.78 -9.32
N ASN A 170 -19.40 8.47 -10.55
CA ASN A 170 -20.30 8.07 -11.65
C ASN A 170 -21.14 6.83 -11.33
N THR A 171 -20.60 5.91 -10.53
CA THR A 171 -21.32 4.72 -10.10
C THR A 171 -22.35 5.05 -9.02
N LEU A 172 -21.95 5.85 -8.02
CA LEU A 172 -22.81 6.26 -6.91
C LEU A 172 -23.92 7.22 -7.37
N ASP A 173 -23.68 8.08 -8.35
CA ASP A 173 -24.70 8.94 -8.98
C ASP A 173 -25.83 8.12 -9.60
N LYS A 174 -25.52 6.92 -10.13
CA LYS A 174 -26.53 6.00 -10.67
C LYS A 174 -27.33 5.31 -9.56
N VAL A 175 -26.66 4.93 -8.47
CA VAL A 175 -27.29 4.25 -7.32
C VAL A 175 -28.19 5.20 -6.55
N TYR A 176 -27.74 6.43 -6.31
CA TYR A 176 -28.44 7.45 -5.55
C TYR A 176 -29.09 8.52 -6.45
N ARG A 177 -29.50 8.14 -7.66
CA ARG A 177 -30.07 9.05 -8.68
C ARG A 177 -31.22 9.90 -8.13
N ASP A 178 -32.05 9.33 -7.26
CA ASP A 178 -33.22 9.99 -6.70
C ASP A 178 -32.87 11.16 -5.77
N LYS A 179 -31.67 11.16 -5.17
CA LYS A 179 -31.18 12.26 -4.32
C LYS A 179 -30.62 13.45 -5.11
N GLN A 180 -30.24 13.25 -6.38
CA GLN A 180 -29.58 14.28 -7.20
C GLN A 180 -28.34 14.90 -6.53
N VAL A 181 -27.47 14.05 -5.97
CA VAL A 181 -26.25 14.47 -5.28
C VAL A 181 -25.31 15.19 -6.26
N LYS A 182 -24.78 16.35 -5.87
CA LYS A 182 -23.77 17.10 -6.60
C LYS A 182 -22.39 16.79 -6.03
N ALA A 183 -21.62 15.97 -6.75
CA ALA A 183 -20.22 15.72 -6.41
C ALA A 183 -19.29 16.80 -6.99
N THR A 184 -18.47 17.41 -6.14
CA THR A 184 -17.44 18.38 -6.54
C THR A 184 -16.05 17.79 -6.30
N LEU A 185 -15.20 17.77 -7.33
CA LEU A 185 -13.85 17.21 -7.27
C LEU A 185 -12.81 18.33 -7.35
N ASP A 186 -12.20 18.66 -6.22
CA ASP A 186 -11.08 19.60 -6.12
C ASP A 186 -9.75 18.84 -6.03
N LEU A 187 -9.38 18.24 -7.16
CA LEU A 187 -8.20 17.39 -7.31
C LEU A 187 -7.23 18.04 -8.30
N PRO A 188 -5.93 18.17 -7.99
CA PRO A 188 -4.94 18.56 -9.00
C PRO A 188 -4.95 17.58 -10.19
N GLU A 189 -4.64 18.04 -11.41
CA GLU A 189 -4.60 17.15 -12.60
C GLU A 189 -3.69 15.94 -12.42
N HIS A 190 -2.57 16.12 -11.72
CA HIS A 190 -1.54 15.10 -11.50
C HIS A 190 -1.42 14.73 -10.01
N CYS A 191 -2.52 14.32 -9.39
CA CYS A 191 -2.53 13.81 -8.01
C CYS A 191 -2.35 12.29 -7.98
N GLN A 192 -1.28 11.84 -7.32
CA GLN A 192 -0.95 10.44 -7.13
C GLN A 192 -0.83 10.11 -5.65
N VAL A 193 -1.32 8.94 -5.26
CA VAL A 193 -1.18 8.40 -3.90
C VAL A 193 -0.38 7.10 -3.94
N HIS A 194 0.41 6.88 -2.89
CA HIS A 194 1.22 5.68 -2.71
C HIS A 194 0.37 4.54 -2.14
N MET A 195 -0.53 3.99 -2.96
CA MET A 195 -1.47 2.96 -2.56
C MET A 195 -1.74 1.99 -3.72
N GLU A 196 -2.01 0.72 -3.45
CA GLU A 196 -2.52 -0.21 -4.46
C GLU A 196 -3.92 0.22 -4.93
N GLU A 197 -4.21 0.07 -6.23
CA GLU A 197 -5.48 0.51 -6.82
C GLU A 197 -6.69 -0.13 -6.15
N GLY A 198 -6.62 -1.43 -5.83
CA GLY A 198 -7.68 -2.14 -5.12
C GLY A 198 -7.95 -1.59 -3.72
N ALA A 199 -6.88 -1.31 -2.95
CA ALA A 199 -7.00 -0.72 -1.63
C ALA A 199 -7.56 0.71 -1.69
N LEU A 200 -7.15 1.49 -2.70
CA LEU A 200 -7.67 2.84 -2.93
C LEU A 200 -9.15 2.82 -3.30
N LEU A 201 -9.55 1.95 -4.23
CA LEU A 201 -10.95 1.75 -4.63
C LEU A 201 -11.83 1.37 -3.44
N GLU A 202 -11.34 0.49 -2.58
CA GLU A 202 -12.09 0.03 -1.42
C GLU A 202 -12.20 1.09 -0.33
N MET A 203 -11.10 1.79 -0.04
CA MET A 203 -11.08 2.90 0.90
C MET A 203 -12.04 4.02 0.44
N LEU A 204 -11.88 4.49 -0.80
CA LEU A 204 -12.71 5.55 -1.36
C LEU A 204 -14.15 5.11 -1.56
N GLY A 205 -14.38 3.87 -1.98
CA GLY A 205 -15.72 3.32 -2.16
C GLY A 205 -16.52 3.37 -0.86
N ASN A 206 -15.92 2.92 0.25
CA ASN A 206 -16.57 2.97 1.56
C ASN A 206 -16.82 4.41 2.05
N LEU A 207 -15.85 5.32 1.87
CA LEU A 207 -16.01 6.72 2.28
C LEU A 207 -17.06 7.47 1.43
N LEU A 208 -17.02 7.30 0.11
CA LEU A 208 -17.95 7.96 -0.80
C LEU A 208 -19.35 7.37 -0.70
N GLU A 209 -19.50 6.06 -0.55
CA GLU A 209 -20.82 5.46 -0.31
C GLU A 209 -21.44 6.03 0.98
N ASN A 210 -20.64 6.17 2.04
CA ASN A 210 -21.10 6.80 3.28
C ASN A 210 -21.52 8.26 3.07
N ALA A 211 -20.73 9.03 2.33
CA ALA A 211 -21.03 10.42 2.00
C ALA A 211 -22.34 10.54 1.19
N TYR A 212 -22.50 9.78 0.10
CA TYR A 212 -23.72 9.79 -0.74
C TYR A 212 -24.97 9.36 0.04
N ARG A 213 -24.82 8.37 0.93
CA ARG A 213 -25.92 7.89 1.76
C ARG A 213 -26.38 8.93 2.78
N LEU A 214 -25.47 9.66 3.42
CA LEU A 214 -25.78 10.57 4.52
C LEU A 214 -25.95 12.03 4.11
N CYS A 215 -25.40 12.43 2.96
CA CYS A 215 -25.54 13.79 2.44
C CYS A 215 -27.02 14.15 2.22
N LEU A 216 -27.31 15.44 2.30
CA LEU A 216 -28.57 15.99 1.82
C LEU A 216 -28.52 16.14 0.30
N SER A 217 -27.46 16.76 -0.22
CA SER A 217 -27.35 17.11 -1.64
C SER A 217 -25.94 17.30 -2.18
N GLU A 218 -24.92 17.50 -1.35
CA GLU A 218 -23.56 17.84 -1.79
C GLU A 218 -22.51 16.90 -1.18
N VAL A 219 -21.59 16.46 -2.03
CA VAL A 219 -20.38 15.73 -1.64
C VAL A 219 -19.18 16.42 -2.27
N ARG A 220 -18.11 16.59 -1.50
CA ARG A 220 -16.86 17.18 -1.99
C ARG A 220 -15.68 16.26 -1.72
N VAL A 221 -14.83 16.07 -2.73
CA VAL A 221 -13.56 15.37 -2.59
C VAL A 221 -12.46 16.35 -2.93
N SER A 222 -11.52 16.54 -2.01
CA SER A 222 -10.38 17.45 -2.22
C SER A 222 -9.05 16.76 -1.91
N PHE A 223 -8.00 17.19 -2.60
CA PHE A 223 -6.64 16.70 -2.35
C PHE A 223 -5.66 17.87 -2.28
N THR A 224 -4.99 18.02 -1.15
CA THR A 224 -4.04 19.10 -0.90
C THR A 224 -2.66 18.54 -0.59
N ARG A 225 -1.62 19.07 -1.23
CA ARG A 225 -0.23 18.72 -0.95
C ARG A 225 0.39 19.79 -0.04
N SER A 226 0.91 19.39 1.12
CA SER A 226 1.58 20.27 2.08
C SER A 226 3.02 19.80 2.34
N ALA A 227 3.84 20.66 2.95
CA ALA A 227 5.16 20.28 3.44
C ALA A 227 5.12 19.19 4.52
N ASP A 228 4.01 19.13 5.28
CA ASP A 228 3.80 18.16 6.37
C ASP A 228 3.19 16.82 5.88
N GLY A 229 2.85 16.71 4.59
CA GLY A 229 2.23 15.53 4.01
C GLY A 229 1.13 15.86 2.98
N ASP A 230 0.66 14.82 2.30
CA ASP A 230 -0.50 14.89 1.40
C ASP A 230 -1.79 14.67 2.21
N GLU A 231 -2.83 15.45 1.97
CA GLU A 231 -4.14 15.33 2.60
C GLU A 231 -5.22 15.04 1.55
N LEU A 232 -5.96 13.94 1.74
CA LEU A 232 -7.16 13.61 0.98
C LEU A 232 -8.38 13.80 1.89
N CYS A 233 -9.36 14.58 1.45
CA CYS A 233 -10.57 14.84 2.23
C CYS A 233 -11.84 14.48 1.45
N VAL A 234 -12.77 13.79 2.13
CA VAL A 234 -14.13 13.52 1.66
C VAL A 234 -15.11 14.19 2.62
N GLU A 235 -15.95 15.07 2.08
CA GLU A 235 -16.88 15.92 2.83
C GLU A 235 -18.32 15.75 2.34
N ASP A 236 -19.28 15.85 3.25
CA ASP A 236 -20.72 15.84 2.96
C ASP A 236 -21.47 16.99 3.66
N ASP A 237 -22.68 17.29 3.20
CA ASP A 237 -23.64 18.23 3.78
C ASP A 237 -24.71 17.55 4.67
N GLY A 238 -24.44 16.33 5.15
CA GLY A 238 -25.35 15.55 5.97
C GLY A 238 -25.47 16.03 7.43
N PRO A 239 -26.07 15.21 8.33
CA PRO A 239 -26.24 15.57 9.75
C PRO A 239 -24.93 15.65 10.56
N GLY A 240 -23.80 15.29 9.94
CA GLY A 240 -22.49 15.27 10.60
C GLY A 240 -22.38 14.18 11.68
N VAL A 241 -21.29 14.25 12.45
CA VAL A 241 -21.01 13.31 13.54
C VAL A 241 -20.71 14.09 14.83
N PRO A 242 -21.48 13.87 15.92
CA PRO A 242 -21.22 14.50 17.21
C PRO A 242 -19.80 14.20 17.72
N GLN A 243 -19.12 15.23 18.24
CA GLN A 243 -17.72 15.12 18.67
C GLN A 243 -17.47 14.00 19.69
N SER A 244 -18.42 13.77 20.61
CA SER A 244 -18.36 12.70 21.62
C SER A 244 -18.38 11.28 21.04
N GLN A 245 -18.78 11.13 19.78
CA GLN A 245 -18.93 9.85 19.11
C GLN A 245 -17.86 9.59 18.05
N ARG A 246 -17.16 10.63 17.56
CA ARG A 246 -16.13 10.52 16.50
C ARG A 246 -15.06 9.48 16.83
N ALA A 247 -14.50 9.55 18.03
CA ALA A 247 -13.47 8.61 18.49
C ALA A 247 -13.95 7.16 18.51
N ARG A 248 -15.22 6.91 18.90
CA ARG A 248 -15.78 5.55 18.97
C ARG A 248 -16.03 4.94 17.60
N ILE A 249 -16.49 5.75 16.65
CA ILE A 249 -16.76 5.31 15.28
C ILE A 249 -15.43 4.96 14.58
N LEU A 250 -14.39 5.76 14.82
CA LEU A 250 -13.03 5.49 14.35
C LEU A 250 -12.35 4.32 15.08
N GLU A 251 -12.55 4.13 16.38
CA GLU A 251 -11.84 3.07 17.15
C GLU A 251 -12.42 1.68 16.96
N ARG A 252 -13.74 1.56 16.87
CA ARG A 252 -14.42 0.25 16.92
C ARG A 252 -15.25 -0.09 15.69
N GLY A 253 -15.36 0.82 14.71
CA GLY A 253 -16.43 0.72 13.70
C GLY A 253 -17.81 0.67 14.36
N GLU A 254 -17.95 1.17 15.60
CA GLU A 254 -19.17 1.04 16.37
C GLU A 254 -20.26 1.96 15.79
N ARG A 255 -21.44 1.37 15.58
CA ARG A 255 -22.60 1.98 14.93
C ARG A 255 -23.17 3.13 15.75
N LEU A 256 -23.53 4.24 15.09
CA LEU A 256 -24.41 5.26 15.67
C LEU A 256 -25.88 4.86 15.60
N ASP A 257 -26.29 4.24 14.50
CA ASP A 257 -27.68 3.91 14.23
C ASP A 257 -27.94 2.40 14.35
N ARG A 258 -28.77 2.04 15.34
CA ARG A 258 -29.21 0.66 15.59
C ARG A 258 -30.24 0.14 14.58
N GLN A 259 -30.84 1.00 13.76
CA GLN A 259 -32.08 0.66 13.02
C GLN A 259 -31.87 0.08 11.60
N ASN A 260 -30.72 0.29 10.94
CA ASN A 260 -30.49 -0.25 9.59
C ASN A 260 -29.41 -1.36 9.58
N PRO A 261 -29.70 -2.58 9.09
CA PRO A 261 -28.73 -3.67 8.98
C PRO A 261 -27.68 -3.38 7.88
N GLY A 262 -26.42 -3.79 8.08
CA GLY A 262 -25.37 -3.79 7.03
C GLY A 262 -24.16 -2.83 7.13
N GLN A 263 -24.10 -1.87 8.08
CA GLN A 263 -23.38 -0.60 7.83
C GLN A 263 -22.13 -0.27 8.70
N GLY A 264 -21.64 -1.17 9.57
CA GLY A 264 -20.57 -0.87 10.56
C GLY A 264 -19.12 -1.15 10.14
N ILE A 265 -18.89 -1.73 8.96
CA ILE A 265 -17.56 -2.28 8.58
C ILE A 265 -16.77 -1.34 7.70
N GLY A 266 -17.46 -0.55 6.87
CA GLY A 266 -16.79 0.28 5.88
C GLY A 266 -15.74 1.19 6.51
N LEU A 267 -16.03 1.80 7.67
CA LEU A 267 -15.05 2.67 8.32
C LEU A 267 -13.93 1.91 9.05
N ALA A 268 -14.22 0.73 9.62
CA ALA A 268 -13.19 -0.11 10.23
C ALA A 268 -12.19 -0.61 9.16
N VAL A 269 -12.72 -1.00 8.00
CA VAL A 269 -11.94 -1.35 6.81
C VAL A 269 -11.11 -0.17 6.32
N VAL A 270 -11.72 1.00 6.18
CA VAL A 270 -11.02 2.22 5.75
C VAL A 270 -9.86 2.53 6.70
N LYS A 271 -10.09 2.44 8.01
CA LYS A 271 -9.04 2.64 9.01
C LYS A 271 -7.90 1.63 8.88
N ASP A 272 -8.22 0.34 8.78
CA ASP A 272 -7.20 -0.70 8.62
C ASP A 272 -6.35 -0.50 7.36
N ILE A 273 -7.01 -0.11 6.24
CA ILE A 273 -6.30 0.25 5.01
C ILE A 273 -5.38 1.43 5.29
N ILE A 274 -5.90 2.55 5.79
CA ILE A 274 -5.14 3.78 6.04
C ILE A 274 -3.93 3.52 6.96
N GLU A 275 -4.14 2.79 8.06
CA GLU A 275 -3.08 2.43 9.01
C GLU A 275 -2.02 1.51 8.37
N SER A 276 -2.43 0.59 7.48
CA SER A 276 -1.48 -0.30 6.77
C SER A 276 -0.52 0.45 5.85
N TYR A 277 -0.95 1.60 5.33
CA TYR A 277 -0.16 2.52 4.52
C TYR A 277 0.56 3.61 5.33
N GLY A 278 0.47 3.56 6.68
CA GLY A 278 1.11 4.55 7.56
C GLY A 278 0.48 5.95 7.48
N ALA A 279 -0.74 6.05 6.98
CA ALA A 279 -1.52 7.28 6.97
C ALA A 279 -2.41 7.38 8.23
N GLN A 280 -2.97 8.55 8.48
CA GLN A 280 -3.86 8.80 9.62
C GLN A 280 -5.24 9.27 9.16
N LEU A 281 -6.29 8.62 9.65
CA LEU A 281 -7.67 9.04 9.44
C LEU A 281 -8.13 9.94 10.60
N THR A 282 -8.65 11.12 10.27
CA THR A 282 -9.34 12.00 11.23
C THR A 282 -10.74 12.33 10.73
N LEU A 283 -11.63 12.61 11.69
CA LEU A 283 -13.03 12.98 11.43
C LEU A 283 -13.31 14.33 12.05
N GLY A 284 -13.78 15.26 11.23
CA GLY A 284 -14.11 16.63 11.60
C GLY A 284 -15.49 17.06 11.12
N ASP A 285 -15.79 18.32 11.38
CA ASP A 285 -16.93 19.01 10.79
C ASP A 285 -16.58 19.49 9.38
N SER A 286 -17.52 19.34 8.45
CA SER A 286 -17.39 19.84 7.09
C SER A 286 -17.85 21.30 7.00
N PRO A 287 -17.19 22.15 6.20
CA PRO A 287 -17.72 23.46 5.82
C PRO A 287 -19.08 23.40 5.12
N LEU A 288 -19.46 22.24 4.58
CA LEU A 288 -20.78 21.97 4.01
C LEU A 288 -21.86 21.74 5.07
N GLY A 289 -21.49 21.59 6.34
CA GLY A 289 -22.41 21.36 7.46
C GLY A 289 -22.49 19.93 7.96
N GLY A 290 -21.95 18.95 7.22
CA GLY A 290 -21.92 17.54 7.58
C GLY A 290 -20.58 17.05 8.13
N ALA A 291 -20.15 15.87 7.71
CA ALA A 291 -18.91 15.25 8.17
C ALA A 291 -17.75 15.47 7.18
N ALA A 292 -16.53 15.59 7.70
CA ALA A 292 -15.29 15.63 6.92
C ALA A 292 -14.35 14.51 7.36
N PHE A 293 -14.12 13.53 6.47
CA PHE A 293 -13.11 12.49 6.66
C PHE A 293 -11.81 12.95 6.01
N ARG A 294 -10.76 13.13 6.81
CA ARG A 294 -9.43 13.57 6.36
C ARG A 294 -8.42 12.46 6.52
N ILE A 295 -7.71 12.17 5.44
CA ILE A 295 -6.67 11.15 5.39
C ILE A 295 -5.35 11.89 5.19
N HIS A 296 -4.49 11.82 6.18
CA HIS A 296 -3.17 12.43 6.15
C HIS A 296 -2.12 11.36 5.83
N PHE A 297 -1.48 11.48 4.67
CA PHE A 297 -0.33 10.67 4.29
C PHE A 297 0.93 11.35 4.81
N LEU A 298 1.64 10.70 5.74
CA LEU A 298 2.90 11.22 6.26
C LEU A 298 3.94 11.33 5.14
N ALA A 299 4.67 12.45 5.10
CA ALA A 299 5.80 12.60 4.18
C ALA A 299 6.84 11.48 4.43
N GLN A 300 7.16 10.71 3.38
CA GLN A 300 8.21 9.68 3.41
C GLN A 300 9.57 10.25 3.07
#